data_AF-H8MIE7-F1
#
_entry.id   AF-H8MIE7-F1
#
_cell.length_a   1.000
_cell.length_b   1.000
_cell.length_c   1.000
_cell.angle_alpha   90.00
_cell.angle_beta   90.00
_cell.angle_gamma   90.00
#
_symmetry.space_group_name_H-M   'P 1'
#
loop_
_entity.id
_entity.type
_entity.pdbx_description
1 polymer ?
#
loop_
_entity_poly.entity_id
_entity_poly.type
_entity_poly.pdbx_seq_one_letter_code
_entity_poly.pdbx_strand_id
1 'polypeptide(L)'
;MQLDRSDHECLARWAADCAEHVLSFFEQKFPEDLRPRHAIEAARAWQQGALLITDVHAAAIAAHAAASDATTHAAACAAARAAGHAAATAHVASHASQAATFAATAAAHGVADSSDAAEATARERDWQRQQLPEHLHALAFPPRNNR
;
A
#
# COMPACT_ATOMS: atom_id res chain seq x y z
N MET A 1 4.11 10.76 -20.34
CA MET A 1 2.91 9.91 -20.29
C MET A 1 1.81 10.71 -19.61
N GLN A 2 0.66 10.89 -20.25
CA GLN A 2 -0.49 11.53 -19.62
C GLN A 2 -1.27 10.43 -18.90
N LEU A 3 -1.41 10.54 -17.58
CA LEU A 3 -2.20 9.61 -16.79
C LEU A 3 -3.67 9.86 -17.11
N ASP A 4 -4.39 8.85 -17.60
CA ASP A 4 -5.83 8.92 -17.80
C ASP A 4 -6.61 8.38 -16.57
N ARG A 5 -7.94 8.43 -16.65
CA ARG A 5 -8.80 7.95 -15.56
C ARG A 5 -8.66 6.44 -15.33
N SER A 6 -8.52 5.67 -16.40
CA SER A 6 -8.38 4.22 -16.34
C SER A 6 -7.04 3.81 -15.70
N ASP A 7 -5.98 4.55 -16.02
CA ASP A 7 -4.66 4.37 -15.40
C ASP A 7 -4.70 4.71 -13.91
N HIS A 8 -5.38 5.78 -13.52
CA HIS A 8 -5.57 6.14 -12.11
C HIS A 8 -6.36 5.06 -11.36
N GLU A 9 -7.47 4.58 -11.91
CA GLU A 9 -8.22 3.46 -11.35
C GLU A 9 -7.39 2.18 -11.26
N CYS A 10 -6.57 1.88 -12.27
CA CYS A 10 -5.67 0.73 -12.26
C CYS A 10 -4.62 0.85 -11.13
N LEU A 11 -4.03 2.03 -10.95
CA LEU A 11 -3.05 2.28 -9.88
C LEU A 11 -3.69 2.20 -8.49
N ALA A 12 -4.92 2.68 -8.32
CA ALA A 12 -5.66 2.53 -7.07
C ALA A 12 -5.93 1.05 -6.73
N ARG A 13 -6.23 0.21 -7.74
CA ARG A 13 -6.52 -1.22 -7.52
C ARG A 13 -5.25 -1.92 -7.11
N TRP A 14 -4.20 -1.68 -7.89
CA TRP A 14 -2.88 -2.23 -7.63
C TRP A 14 -2.34 -1.82 -6.25
N ALA A 15 -2.53 -0.56 -5.84
CA ALA A 15 -2.12 -0.10 -4.51
C ALA A 15 -2.88 -0.84 -3.38
N ALA A 16 -4.18 -1.06 -3.55
CA ALA A 16 -4.98 -1.85 -2.62
C ALA A 16 -4.52 -3.31 -2.56
N ASP A 17 -4.21 -3.92 -3.71
CA ASP A 17 -3.70 -5.30 -3.77
C ASP A 17 -2.33 -5.43 -3.09
N CYS A 18 -1.43 -4.47 -3.29
CA CYS A 18 -0.13 -4.41 -2.59
C CYS A 18 -0.31 -4.31 -1.07
N ALA A 19 -1.22 -3.44 -0.61
CA ALA A 19 -1.48 -3.29 0.81
C ALA A 19 -2.13 -4.53 1.43
N GLU A 20 -3.06 -5.18 0.72
CA GLU A 20 -3.71 -6.41 1.17
C GLU A 20 -2.73 -7.58 1.28
N HIS A 21 -1.79 -7.71 0.33
CA HIS A 21 -0.80 -8.79 0.31
C HIS A 21 0.05 -8.84 1.59
N VAL A 22 0.28 -7.69 2.22
CA VAL A 22 1.07 -7.55 3.45
C VAL A 22 0.24 -7.29 4.71
N LEU A 23 -1.08 -7.17 4.58
CA LEU A 23 -1.98 -6.79 5.68
C LEU A 23 -1.86 -7.72 6.88
N SER A 24 -1.60 -9.01 6.64
CA SER A 24 -1.43 -10.01 7.68
C SER A 24 -0.33 -9.66 8.69
N PHE A 25 0.70 -8.88 8.32
CA PHE A 25 1.73 -8.46 9.28
C PHE A 25 1.18 -7.52 10.35
N PHE A 26 0.17 -6.71 9.99
CA PHE A 26 -0.53 -5.86 10.94
C PHE A 26 -1.50 -6.68 11.79
N GLU A 27 -2.36 -7.47 11.16
CA GLU A 27 -3.45 -8.20 11.83
C GLU A 27 -2.96 -9.26 12.81
N GLN A 28 -1.81 -9.87 12.56
CA GLN A 28 -1.19 -10.78 13.52
C GLN A 28 -0.75 -10.10 14.82
N LYS A 29 -0.47 -8.80 14.80
CA LYS A 29 -0.07 -8.03 15.98
C LYS A 29 -1.23 -7.26 16.61
N PHE A 30 -2.17 -6.80 15.79
CA PHE A 30 -3.31 -5.99 16.20
C PHE A 30 -4.62 -6.53 15.59
N PRO A 31 -5.08 -7.73 16.01
CA PRO A 31 -6.21 -8.41 15.38
C PRO A 31 -7.54 -7.64 15.49
N GLU A 32 -7.70 -6.86 16.55
CA GLU A 32 -8.92 -6.07 16.80
C GLU A 32 -8.90 -4.68 16.12
N ASP A 33 -7.75 -4.27 15.57
CA ASP A 33 -7.63 -2.97 14.92
C ASP A 33 -7.87 -3.10 13.41
N LEU A 34 -9.09 -2.78 13.00
CA LEU A 34 -9.54 -2.91 11.62
C LEU A 34 -9.20 -1.69 10.75
N ARG A 35 -8.54 -0.65 11.29
CA ARG A 35 -8.29 0.60 10.54
C ARG A 35 -7.53 0.37 9.22
N PRO A 36 -6.45 -0.45 9.14
CA PRO A 36 -5.80 -0.73 7.86
C PRO A 36 -6.66 -1.51 6.87
N ARG A 37 -7.43 -2.51 7.35
CA ARG A 37 -8.35 -3.29 6.52
C ARG A 37 -9.43 -2.39 5.90
N HIS A 38 -10.05 -1.54 6.72
CA HIS A 38 -11.06 -0.58 6.26
C HIS A 38 -10.50 0.41 5.23
N ALA A 39 -9.23 0.80 5.32
CA ALA A 39 -8.61 1.67 4.32
C ALA A 39 -8.48 0.99 2.95
N ILE A 40 -8.09 -0.30 2.92
CA ILE A 40 -8.02 -1.09 1.69
C ILE A 40 -9.42 -1.27 1.08
N GLU A 41 -10.40 -1.61 1.90
CA GLU A 41 -11.80 -1.76 1.48
C GLU A 41 -12.38 -0.44 0.96
N ALA A 42 -12.08 0.68 1.62
CA ALA A 42 -12.50 2.01 1.18
C ALA A 42 -11.88 2.39 -0.17
N ALA A 43 -10.60 2.07 -0.40
CA ALA A 43 -9.95 2.26 -1.70
C ALA A 43 -10.72 1.51 -2.80
N ARG A 44 -11.04 0.23 -2.57
CA ARG A 44 -11.80 -0.61 -3.51
C ARG A 44 -13.23 -0.10 -3.74
N ALA A 45 -13.90 0.35 -2.69
CA ALA A 45 -15.26 0.87 -2.79
C ALA A 45 -15.32 2.18 -3.59
N TRP A 46 -14.34 3.08 -3.45
CA TRP A 46 -14.27 4.30 -4.25
C TRP A 46 -14.09 4.02 -5.74
N GLN A 47 -13.29 3.01 -6.11
CA GLN A 47 -13.14 2.61 -7.52
C GLN A 47 -14.44 2.14 -8.15
N GLN A 48 -15.33 1.58 -7.33
CA GLN A 48 -16.67 1.14 -7.75
C GLN A 48 -17.70 2.28 -7.71
N GLY A 49 -17.30 3.50 -7.33
CA GLY A 49 -18.17 4.66 -7.15
C GLY A 49 -19.05 4.59 -5.89
N ALA A 50 -18.73 3.70 -4.95
CA ALA A 50 -19.54 3.46 -3.76
C ALA A 50 -19.19 4.36 -2.55
N LEU A 51 -18.04 5.04 -2.58
CA LEU A 51 -17.62 5.98 -1.55
C LEU A 51 -17.19 7.32 -2.15
N LEU A 52 -17.40 8.38 -1.37
CA LEU A 52 -16.88 9.71 -1.70
C LEU A 52 -15.39 9.79 -1.33
N ILE A 53 -14.67 10.71 -1.98
CA ILE A 53 -13.25 10.97 -1.68
C ILE A 53 -13.06 11.33 -0.19
N THR A 54 -14.02 12.01 0.44
CA THR A 54 -13.98 12.37 1.86
C THR A 54 -13.93 11.14 2.77
N ASP A 55 -14.71 10.10 2.45
CA ASP A 55 -14.79 8.89 3.25
C ASP A 55 -13.51 8.07 3.13
N VAL A 56 -12.98 7.95 1.91
CA VAL A 56 -11.70 7.27 1.66
C VAL A 56 -10.54 8.01 2.30
N HIS A 57 -10.55 9.33 2.26
CA HIS A 57 -9.53 10.14 2.92
C HIS A 57 -9.57 9.96 4.46
N ALA A 58 -10.75 9.88 5.06
CA ALA A 58 -10.88 9.58 6.49
C ALA A 58 -10.31 8.18 6.82
N ALA A 59 -10.58 7.18 5.99
CA ALA A 59 -10.03 5.83 6.15
C ALA A 59 -8.49 5.82 6.02
N ALA A 60 -7.94 6.60 5.07
CA ALA A 60 -6.50 6.76 4.91
C ALA A 60 -5.83 7.33 6.18
N ILE A 61 -6.42 8.39 6.76
CA ILE A 61 -5.95 9.01 8.00
C ILE A 61 -6.00 8.00 9.16
N ALA A 62 -7.09 7.24 9.27
CA ALA A 62 -7.25 6.22 10.30
C ALA A 62 -6.17 5.12 10.21
N ALA A 63 -5.83 4.65 8.99
CA ALA A 63 -4.75 3.70 8.79
C ALA A 63 -3.37 4.28 9.14
N HIS A 64 -3.12 5.57 8.86
CA HIS A 64 -1.89 6.24 9.29
C HIS A 64 -1.80 6.42 10.81
N ALA A 65 -2.93 6.64 11.49
CA ALA A 65 -2.99 6.61 12.95
C ALA A 65 -2.63 5.21 13.49
N ALA A 66 -3.20 4.15 12.90
CA ALA A 66 -2.85 2.77 13.26
C ALA A 66 -1.37 2.45 13.06
N ALA A 67 -0.76 2.97 11.99
CA ALA A 67 0.68 2.86 11.79
C ALA A 67 1.50 3.56 12.89
N SER A 68 1.02 4.71 13.37
CA SER A 68 1.69 5.49 14.42
C SER A 68 1.61 4.76 15.77
N ASP A 69 0.50 4.08 16.04
CA ASP A 69 0.32 3.24 17.22
C ASP A 69 1.18 1.96 17.17
N ALA A 70 1.53 1.48 15.97
CA ALA A 70 2.29 0.24 15.74
C ALA A 70 3.82 0.41 15.63
N THR A 71 4.39 1.55 16.03
CA THR A 71 5.82 1.89 15.79
C THR A 71 6.83 0.91 16.39
N THR A 72 6.47 0.16 17.44
CA THR A 72 7.31 -0.89 18.03
C THR A 72 7.32 -2.20 17.21
N HIS A 73 6.47 -2.31 16.19
CA HIS A 73 6.34 -3.46 15.31
C HIS A 73 6.53 -3.04 13.84
N ALA A 74 7.78 -3.01 13.38
CA ALA A 74 8.15 -2.42 12.08
C ALA A 74 7.34 -2.97 10.88
N ALA A 75 7.11 -4.28 10.81
CA ALA A 75 6.33 -4.90 9.74
C ALA A 75 4.85 -4.45 9.77
N ALA A 76 4.22 -4.45 10.95
CA ALA A 76 2.86 -3.98 11.15
C ALA A 76 2.73 -2.49 10.80
N CYS A 77 3.64 -1.66 11.33
CA CYS A 77 3.70 -0.23 11.04
C CYS A 77 3.77 0.05 9.53
N ALA A 78 4.65 -0.67 8.81
CA ALA A 78 4.77 -0.54 7.37
C ALA A 78 3.51 -1.01 6.62
N ALA A 79 2.90 -2.14 7.01
CA ALA A 79 1.66 -2.62 6.41
C ALA A 79 0.50 -1.61 6.59
N ALA A 80 0.36 -1.00 7.76
CA ALA A 80 -0.64 0.04 8.00
C ALA A 80 -0.38 1.32 7.17
N ARG A 81 0.90 1.71 6.97
CA ARG A 81 1.24 2.80 6.05
C ARG A 81 0.90 2.46 4.60
N ALA A 82 1.13 1.22 4.18
CA ALA A 82 0.77 0.74 2.85
C ALA A 82 -0.75 0.90 2.61
N ALA A 83 -1.56 0.48 3.58
CA ALA A 83 -3.02 0.64 3.53
C ALA A 83 -3.48 2.10 3.48
N GLY A 84 -2.87 2.99 4.28
CA GLY A 84 -3.16 4.43 4.23
C GLY A 84 -2.87 5.05 2.88
N HIS A 85 -1.74 4.71 2.25
CA HIS A 85 -1.40 5.16 0.91
C HIS A 85 -2.28 4.53 -0.18
N ALA A 86 -2.70 3.28 -0.01
CA ALA A 86 -3.65 2.66 -0.94
C ALA A 86 -4.97 3.45 -1.00
N ALA A 87 -5.54 3.80 0.16
CA ALA A 87 -6.70 4.68 0.24
C ALA A 87 -6.42 6.08 -0.33
N ALA A 88 -5.28 6.69 0.00
CA ALA A 88 -4.92 8.02 -0.49
C ALA A 88 -4.72 8.08 -2.02
N THR A 89 -4.53 6.94 -2.68
CA THR A 89 -4.44 6.86 -4.14
C THR A 89 -5.72 7.34 -4.81
N ALA A 90 -6.88 7.23 -4.15
CA ALA A 90 -8.14 7.81 -4.63
C ALA A 90 -8.05 9.34 -4.86
N HIS A 91 -7.26 10.04 -4.04
CA HIS A 91 -7.05 11.49 -4.20
C HIS A 91 -6.05 11.80 -5.31
N VAL A 92 -4.90 11.11 -5.30
CA VAL A 92 -3.84 11.30 -6.32
C VAL A 92 -3.04 10.02 -6.54
N ALA A 93 -2.83 9.68 -7.81
CA ALA A 93 -2.21 8.42 -8.24
C ALA A 93 -0.78 8.19 -7.70
N SER A 94 -0.05 9.25 -7.34
CA SER A 94 1.33 9.14 -6.82
C SER A 94 1.43 8.44 -5.46
N HIS A 95 0.31 8.26 -4.74
CA HIS A 95 0.31 7.44 -3.53
C HIS A 95 0.43 5.94 -3.81
N ALA A 96 0.16 5.48 -5.03
CA ALA A 96 0.26 4.06 -5.37
C ALA A 96 1.68 3.52 -5.19
N SER A 97 2.69 4.27 -5.65
CA SER A 97 4.11 3.89 -5.51
C SER A 97 4.55 3.86 -4.04
N GLN A 98 3.97 4.72 -3.19
CA GLN A 98 4.22 4.73 -1.75
C GLN A 98 3.58 3.52 -1.07
N ALA A 99 2.34 3.15 -1.44
CA ALA A 99 1.67 1.95 -0.94
C ALA A 99 2.52 0.71 -1.22
N ALA A 100 2.95 0.52 -2.46
CA ALA A 100 3.83 -0.57 -2.86
C ALA A 100 5.20 -0.55 -2.18
N THR A 101 5.76 0.65 -1.93
CA THR A 101 7.03 0.77 -1.21
C THR A 101 6.91 0.34 0.24
N PHE A 102 5.87 0.77 0.94
CA PHE A 102 5.64 0.34 2.32
C PHE A 102 5.25 -1.14 2.41
N ALA A 103 4.58 -1.70 1.39
CA ALA A 103 4.37 -3.14 1.32
C ALA A 103 5.69 -3.91 1.21
N ALA A 104 6.61 -3.49 0.35
CA ALA A 104 7.95 -4.06 0.27
C ALA A 104 8.74 -3.91 1.59
N THR A 105 8.61 -2.77 2.28
CA THR A 105 9.18 -2.57 3.62
C THR A 105 8.55 -3.50 4.66
N ALA A 106 7.24 -3.74 4.61
CA ALA A 106 6.56 -4.67 5.51
C ALA A 106 7.07 -6.10 5.32
N ALA A 107 7.19 -6.56 4.07
CA ALA A 107 7.77 -7.86 3.74
C ALA A 107 9.22 -8.00 4.24
N ALA A 108 10.05 -6.96 4.06
CA ALA A 108 11.43 -6.93 4.54
C ALA A 108 11.55 -7.05 6.07
N HIS A 109 10.61 -6.46 6.82
CA HIS A 109 10.58 -6.56 8.28
C HIS A 109 9.82 -7.79 8.80
N GLY A 110 9.08 -8.47 7.93
CA GLY A 110 8.26 -9.63 8.26
C GLY A 110 9.04 -10.94 8.39
N VAL A 111 10.28 -10.97 7.89
CA VAL A 111 11.16 -12.14 8.00
C VAL A 111 11.84 -12.21 9.37
N ALA A 112 12.17 -13.43 9.80
CA ALA A 112 12.83 -13.67 11.08
C ALA A 112 14.31 -13.28 11.08
N ASP A 113 15.02 -13.53 9.96
CA ASP A 113 16.43 -13.16 9.79
C ASP A 113 16.56 -11.91 8.90
N SER A 114 17.30 -10.93 9.40
CA SER A 114 17.64 -9.71 8.66
C SER A 114 18.42 -9.97 7.36
N SER A 115 19.14 -11.09 7.25
CA SER A 115 19.82 -11.47 6.00
C SER A 115 18.84 -11.69 4.84
N ASP A 116 17.61 -12.10 5.15
CA ASP A 116 16.60 -12.47 4.17
C ASP A 116 15.76 -11.26 3.72
N ALA A 117 15.93 -10.10 4.38
CA ALA A 117 15.14 -8.91 4.13
C ALA A 117 15.26 -8.39 2.69
N ALA A 118 16.46 -8.48 2.10
CA ALA A 118 16.68 -8.10 0.71
C ALA A 118 15.95 -9.03 -0.26
N GLU A 119 15.94 -10.33 0.02
CA GLU A 119 15.24 -11.32 -0.79
C GLU A 119 13.71 -11.17 -0.66
N ALA A 120 13.20 -10.96 0.56
CA ALA A 120 11.79 -10.68 0.80
C ALA A 120 11.33 -9.41 0.07
N THR A 121 12.14 -8.36 0.09
CA THR A 121 11.90 -7.13 -0.69
C THR A 121 11.84 -7.45 -2.19
N ALA A 122 12.79 -8.23 -2.72
CA ALA A 122 12.84 -8.58 -4.14
C ALA A 122 11.60 -9.39 -4.56
N ARG A 123 11.23 -10.42 -3.79
CA ARG A 123 10.02 -11.25 -4.04
C ARG A 123 8.76 -10.40 -4.07
N GLU A 124 8.59 -9.50 -3.08
CA GLU A 124 7.44 -8.59 -3.04
C GLU A 124 7.44 -7.66 -4.25
N ARG A 125 8.59 -7.08 -4.64
CA ARG A 125 8.67 -6.21 -5.83
C ARG A 125 8.39 -6.95 -7.13
N ASP A 126 8.80 -8.21 -7.26
CA ASP A 126 8.52 -9.02 -8.43
C ASP A 126 7.03 -9.35 -8.54
N TRP A 127 6.39 -9.70 -7.41
CA TRP A 127 4.94 -9.88 -7.34
C TRP A 127 4.22 -8.58 -7.74
N GLN A 128 4.59 -7.44 -7.14
CA GLN A 128 3.99 -6.14 -7.45
C GLN A 128 4.08 -5.77 -8.94
N ARG A 129 5.21 -6.08 -9.61
CA ARG A 129 5.38 -5.86 -11.06
C ARG A 129 4.44 -6.72 -11.89
N GLN A 130 4.20 -7.97 -11.49
CA GLN A 130 3.29 -8.88 -12.19
C GLN A 130 1.83 -8.43 -12.06
N GLN A 131 1.48 -7.74 -10.97
CA GLN A 131 0.13 -7.22 -10.75
C GLN A 131 -0.19 -5.91 -11.49
N LEU A 132 0.77 -5.32 -12.21
CA LEU A 132 0.60 -4.01 -12.86
C LEU A 132 0.94 -4.08 -14.36
N PRO A 133 0.10 -3.50 -15.25
CA PRO A 133 0.44 -3.35 -16.66
C PRO A 133 1.77 -2.61 -16.87
N GLU A 134 2.54 -3.07 -17.85
CA GLU A 134 3.91 -2.58 -18.11
C GLU A 134 3.98 -1.06 -18.34
N HIS A 135 2.97 -0.47 -19.00
CA HIS A 135 2.95 0.98 -19.27
C HIS A 135 2.89 1.83 -17.99
N LEU A 136 2.46 1.26 -16.86
CA LEU A 136 2.39 1.95 -15.57
C LEU A 136 3.61 1.70 -14.67
N HIS A 137 4.54 0.80 -15.07
CA HIS A 137 5.71 0.46 -14.24
C HIS A 137 6.56 1.68 -13.91
N ALA A 138 6.73 2.62 -14.85
CA ALA A 138 7.50 3.84 -14.62
C ALA A 138 6.91 4.76 -13.54
N LEU A 139 5.59 4.71 -13.32
CA LEU A 139 4.92 5.47 -12.27
C LEU A 139 4.99 4.75 -10.91
N ALA A 140 4.86 3.42 -10.94
CA ALA A 140 4.92 2.57 -9.74
C ALA A 140 6.32 2.45 -9.15
N PHE A 141 7.34 2.41 -10.01
CA PHE A 141 8.75 2.23 -9.65
C PHE A 141 9.60 3.34 -10.25
N PRO A 142 9.41 4.60 -9.80
CA PRO A 142 10.19 5.71 -10.33
C PRO A 142 11.68 5.49 -10.03
N PRO A 143 12.59 5.91 -10.93
CA PRO A 143 14.01 5.83 -10.68
C PRO A 143 14.36 6.57 -9.39
N ARG A 144 15.28 6.03 -8.60
CA ARG A 144 15.79 6.73 -7.40
C ARG A 144 16.49 7.99 -7.87
N ASN A 145 15.86 9.15 -7.72
CA ASN A 145 16.58 10.41 -7.84
C ASN A 145 17.61 10.45 -6.71
N ASN A 146 18.90 10.39 -7.04
CA ASN A 146 19.97 10.78 -6.13
C ASN A 146 19.71 12.24 -5.73
N ARG A 147 19.14 12.45 -4.55
CA ARG A 147 19.19 13.73 -3.83
C ARG A 147 20.15 13.56 -2.67
#